data_AF-A0AAQ0BUT7-F1
#
_entry.id   AF-A0AAQ0BUT7-F1
#
_cell.length_a   1.000
_cell.length_b   1.000
_cell.length_c   1.000
_cell.angle_alpha   90.00
_cell.angle_beta   90.00
_cell.angle_gamma   90.00
#
_symmetry.space_group_name_H-M   'P 1'
#
loop_
_entity.id
_entity.type
_entity.pdbx_description
1 polymer ?
#
loop_
_entity_poly.entity_id
_entity_poly.type
_entity_poly.pdbx_seq_one_letter_code
_entity_poly.pdbx_strand_id
1 'polypeptide(L)'
;MTTMSEPSPTGQAGARPDADWMVDDYELEQMAADRARHRAQQDLQQVLVALARRAFGPRRGSPFGELRGPSWGMLLAIEARAFGDPGLRARHDPAVLATLPRLAGRRGIEDELDAEANLRADDDDLPLVIGVAAALLGAHDSEL
;
A
#
# COMPACT_ATOMS: atom_id res chain seq x y z
N MET A 1 -72.72 0.48 37.62
CA MET A 1 -72.56 -0.25 36.34
C MET A 1 -73.10 0.69 35.28
N THR A 2 -72.34 1.36 34.41
CA THR A 2 -71.12 0.96 33.68
C THR A 2 -70.34 2.22 33.34
N THR A 3 -69.01 2.15 33.50
CA THR A 3 -68.05 3.12 32.97
C THR A 3 -67.74 2.78 31.50
N MET A 4 -67.88 3.75 30.60
CA MET A 4 -67.29 3.73 29.25
C MET A 4 -66.62 5.11 29.08
N SER A 5 -65.29 5.23 29.21
CA SER A 5 -64.27 4.96 28.20
C SER A 5 -64.49 5.73 26.90
N GLU A 6 -63.77 6.84 26.75
CA GLU A 6 -62.76 7.01 25.69
C GLU A 6 -61.97 8.32 25.91
N PRO A 7 -60.67 8.25 26.21
CA PRO A 7 -59.76 9.35 25.95
C PRO A 7 -59.21 9.21 24.51
N SER A 8 -59.47 10.21 23.66
CA SER A 8 -58.59 10.49 22.52
C SER A 8 -57.38 11.27 23.01
N PRO A 9 -56.19 10.69 22.92
CA PRO A 9 -55.04 11.41 22.42
C PRO A 9 -54.64 10.70 21.13
N THR A 10 -54.97 11.29 19.99
CA THR A 10 -54.30 10.95 18.73
C THR A 10 -52.81 11.15 18.99
N GLY A 11 -52.13 10.02 19.20
CA GLY A 11 -50.73 9.96 19.49
C GLY A 11 -50.00 10.74 18.41
N GLN A 12 -49.32 11.78 18.85
CA GLN A 12 -48.17 12.33 18.19
C GLN A 12 -47.12 11.21 18.14
N ALA A 13 -47.30 10.27 17.21
CA ALA A 13 -46.25 9.37 16.79
C ALA A 13 -45.30 10.22 16.00
N GLY A 14 -44.36 10.86 16.71
CA GLY A 14 -43.13 11.29 16.11
C GLY A 14 -42.58 10.09 15.36
N ALA A 15 -42.61 10.16 14.03
CA ALA A 15 -41.73 9.36 13.21
C ALA A 15 -40.33 9.67 13.74
N ARG A 16 -39.79 8.79 14.60
CA ARG A 16 -38.35 8.71 14.76
C ARG A 16 -37.87 8.32 13.36
N PRO A 17 -37.12 9.16 12.65
CA PRO A 17 -36.42 8.66 11.49
C PRO A 17 -35.48 7.58 12.03
N ASP A 18 -35.73 6.34 11.65
CA ASP A 18 -34.82 5.21 11.86
C ASP A 18 -33.52 5.56 11.12
N ALA A 19 -32.63 6.30 11.79
CA ALA A 19 -31.38 6.79 11.26
C ALA A 19 -30.31 5.69 11.32
N ASP A 20 -30.58 4.57 10.64
CA ASP A 20 -29.69 3.40 10.56
C ASP A 20 -29.15 3.20 9.12
N TRP A 21 -29.27 4.21 8.25
CA TRP A 21 -28.88 4.10 6.82
C TRP A 21 -28.15 5.32 6.26
N MET A 22 -27.41 6.06 7.09
CA MET A 22 -26.39 6.99 6.60
C MET A 22 -25.03 6.50 7.05
N VAL A 23 -24.36 5.74 6.19
CA VAL A 23 -22.89 5.79 6.16
C VAL A 23 -22.57 7.28 6.00
N ASP A 24 -21.93 7.87 6.99
CA ASP A 24 -21.67 9.32 6.99
C ASP A 24 -20.83 9.67 5.75
N ASP A 25 -21.01 10.87 5.20
CA ASP A 25 -20.26 11.31 4.01
C ASP A 25 -18.74 11.18 4.23
N TYR A 26 -18.31 11.35 5.50
CA TYR A 26 -16.95 11.09 5.96
C TYR A 26 -16.50 9.63 5.78
N GLU A 27 -17.34 8.65 6.16
CA GLU A 27 -17.01 7.23 6.01
C GLU A 27 -16.91 6.84 4.53
N LEU A 28 -17.79 7.40 3.68
CA LEU A 28 -17.72 7.19 2.22
C LEU A 28 -16.43 7.77 1.63
N GLU A 29 -16.01 8.96 2.08
CA GLU A 29 -14.76 9.60 1.67
C GLU A 29 -13.54 8.77 2.09
N GLN A 30 -13.51 8.29 3.34
CA GLN A 30 -12.45 7.40 3.84
C GLN A 30 -12.37 6.11 3.01
N MET A 31 -13.51 5.47 2.74
CA MET A 31 -13.55 4.27 1.89
C MET A 31 -13.07 4.56 0.46
N ALA A 32 -13.32 5.77 -0.07
CA ALA A 32 -12.83 6.16 -1.39
C ALA A 32 -11.31 6.38 -1.39
N ALA A 33 -10.78 7.03 -0.35
CA ALA A 33 -9.35 7.23 -0.15
C ALA A 33 -8.60 5.91 -0.03
N ASP A 34 -9.12 4.97 0.77
CA ASP A 34 -8.53 3.63 0.93
C ASP A 34 -8.51 2.85 -0.39
N ARG A 35 -9.62 2.92 -1.16
CA ARG A 35 -9.68 2.30 -2.49
C ARG A 35 -8.68 2.94 -3.45
N ALA A 36 -8.50 4.26 -3.42
CA ALA A 36 -7.53 4.95 -4.25
C ALA A 36 -6.09 4.54 -3.87
N ARG A 37 -5.78 4.51 -2.57
CA ARG A 37 -4.50 4.04 -2.04
C ARG A 37 -4.21 2.60 -2.46
N HIS A 38 -5.18 1.71 -2.32
CA HIS A 38 -5.02 0.30 -2.69
C HIS A 38 -4.73 0.13 -4.20
N ARG A 39 -5.46 0.84 -5.06
CA ARG A 39 -5.21 0.83 -6.51
C ARG A 39 -3.83 1.39 -6.86
N ALA A 40 -3.44 2.50 -6.24
CA ALA A 40 -2.11 3.09 -6.43
C ALA A 40 -0.99 2.13 -6.00
N GLN A 41 -1.18 1.43 -4.89
CA GLN A 41 -0.24 0.42 -4.39
C GLN A 41 -0.09 -0.75 -5.39
N GLN A 42 -1.20 -1.28 -5.92
CA GLN A 42 -1.16 -2.36 -6.91
C GLN A 42 -0.44 -1.95 -8.20
N ASP A 43 -0.74 -0.77 -8.72
CA ASP A 43 -0.07 -0.26 -9.93
C ASP A 43 1.43 -0.03 -9.69
N LEU A 44 1.78 0.55 -8.54
CA LEU A 44 3.18 0.73 -8.14
C LEU A 44 3.91 -0.62 -8.04
N GLN A 45 3.27 -1.63 -7.45
CA GLN A 45 3.84 -2.98 -7.36
C GLN A 45 4.11 -3.57 -8.75
N GLN A 46 3.21 -3.40 -9.71
CA GLN A 46 3.43 -3.88 -11.08
C GLN A 46 4.64 -3.21 -11.76
N VAL A 47 4.77 -1.89 -11.60
CA VAL A 47 5.93 -1.13 -12.11
C VAL A 47 7.22 -1.60 -11.45
N LEU A 48 7.21 -1.75 -10.12
CA LEU A 48 8.36 -2.22 -9.35
C LEU A 48 8.79 -3.62 -9.78
N VAL A 49 7.86 -4.57 -9.96
CA VAL A 49 8.17 -5.93 -10.43
C VAL A 49 8.87 -5.90 -11.79
N ALA A 50 8.37 -5.09 -12.73
CA ALA A 50 8.99 -4.98 -14.06
C ALA A 50 10.42 -4.42 -14.00
N LEU A 51 10.64 -3.38 -13.18
CA LEU A 51 11.96 -2.79 -12.97
C LEU A 51 12.93 -3.74 -12.26
N ALA A 52 12.46 -4.37 -11.19
CA ALA A 52 13.23 -5.31 -10.37
C ALA A 52 13.65 -6.55 -11.16
N ARG A 53 12.74 -7.17 -11.94
CA ARG A 53 13.10 -8.30 -12.82
C ARG A 53 14.19 -7.95 -13.81
N ARG A 54 14.17 -6.72 -14.35
CA ARG A 54 15.21 -6.24 -15.26
C ARG A 54 16.54 -6.00 -14.54
N ALA A 55 16.49 -5.49 -13.31
CA ALA A 55 17.69 -5.20 -12.52
C ALA A 55 18.36 -6.46 -11.96
N PHE A 56 17.57 -7.46 -11.55
CA PHE A 56 18.03 -8.69 -10.91
C PHE A 56 18.21 -9.86 -11.88
N GLY A 57 17.79 -9.70 -13.15
CA GLY A 57 17.90 -10.75 -14.17
C GLY A 57 19.33 -11.28 -14.35
N PRO A 58 19.50 -12.45 -14.99
CA PRO A 58 20.79 -13.13 -15.07
C PRO A 58 21.85 -12.22 -15.68
N ARG A 59 22.79 -11.75 -14.85
CA ARG A 59 23.91 -10.91 -15.30
C ARG A 59 24.76 -11.73 -16.26
N ARG A 60 24.60 -11.48 -17.56
CA ARG A 60 25.50 -12.02 -18.60
C ARG A 60 26.93 -11.57 -18.27
N GLY A 61 27.74 -12.46 -17.70
CA GLY A 61 29.19 -12.28 -17.58
C GLY A 61 29.77 -12.08 -16.18
N SER A 62 29.15 -12.54 -15.08
CA SER A 62 29.91 -12.66 -13.81
C SER A 62 30.59 -14.03 -13.75
N PRO A 63 31.93 -14.13 -13.89
CA PRO A 63 32.68 -15.38 -13.74
C PRO A 63 32.81 -15.83 -12.27
N PHE A 64 32.30 -15.06 -11.32
CA PHE A 64 32.24 -15.42 -9.91
C PHE A 64 30.78 -15.62 -9.52
N GLY A 65 30.43 -16.88 -9.34
CA GLY A 65 29.13 -17.32 -8.84
C GLY A 65 28.90 -16.84 -7.42
N GLU A 66 27.91 -15.99 -7.28
CA GLU A 66 26.97 -15.86 -6.16
C GLU A 66 26.08 -14.69 -6.55
N LEU A 67 24.75 -14.90 -6.53
CA LEU A 67 23.80 -13.80 -6.62
C LEU A 67 23.96 -12.98 -5.33
N ARG A 68 24.93 -12.06 -5.28
CA ARG A 68 24.93 -11.02 -4.24
C ARG A 68 23.55 -10.37 -4.27
N GLY A 69 22.89 -10.31 -3.12
CA GLY A 69 21.61 -9.62 -2.99
C GLY A 69 21.71 -8.16 -3.48
N PRO A 70 20.57 -7.54 -3.77
CA PRO A 70 20.54 -6.16 -4.22
C PRO A 70 21.10 -5.25 -3.13
N SER A 71 21.88 -4.24 -3.52
CA SER A 71 22.30 -3.21 -2.56
C SER A 71 21.16 -2.25 -2.24
N TRP A 72 21.26 -1.54 -1.12
CA TRP A 72 20.29 -0.49 -0.77
C TRP A 72 20.17 0.58 -1.87
N GLY A 73 21.29 0.99 -2.47
CA GLY A 73 21.32 1.95 -3.57
C GLY A 73 20.59 1.44 -4.82
N MET A 74 20.65 0.14 -5.11
CA MET A 74 19.90 -0.45 -6.21
C MET A 74 18.39 -0.39 -5.97
N LEU A 75 17.94 -0.71 -4.75
CA LEU A 75 16.52 -0.63 -4.39
C LEU A 75 16.02 0.81 -4.43
N LEU A 76 16.80 1.78 -3.95
CA LEU A 76 16.47 3.21 -4.06
C LEU A 76 16.34 3.67 -5.51
N ALA A 77 17.24 3.24 -6.40
CA ALA A 77 17.18 3.59 -7.82
C ALA A 77 15.92 3.00 -8.49
N ILE A 78 15.55 1.77 -8.14
CA ILE A 78 14.31 1.13 -8.62
C ILE A 78 13.09 1.90 -8.11
N GLU A 79 13.03 2.22 -6.82
CA GLU A 79 11.94 2.98 -6.22
C GLU A 79 11.80 4.37 -6.85
N ALA A 80 12.90 5.12 -6.97
CA ALA A 80 12.89 6.44 -7.58
C ALA A 80 12.35 6.41 -9.01
N ARG A 81 12.74 5.39 -9.79
CA ARG A 81 12.24 5.19 -11.14
C ARG A 81 10.76 4.81 -11.18
N ALA A 82 10.29 4.00 -10.23
CA ALA A 82 8.89 3.59 -10.17
C ALA A 82 7.95 4.77 -9.83
N PHE A 83 8.30 5.58 -8.82
CA PHE A 83 7.52 6.78 -8.48
C PHE A 83 7.68 7.92 -9.50
N GLY A 84 8.75 7.89 -10.29
CA GLY A 84 8.94 8.75 -11.45
C GLY A 84 8.21 8.28 -12.71
N ASP A 85 7.53 7.13 -12.69
CA ASP A 85 6.86 6.58 -13.87
C ASP A 85 5.72 7.50 -14.35
N PRO A 86 5.76 7.98 -15.61
CA PRO A 86 4.72 8.87 -16.13
C PRO A 86 3.33 8.23 -16.14
N GLY A 87 3.25 6.91 -16.37
CA GLY A 87 1.99 6.17 -16.42
C GLY A 87 1.34 6.03 -15.04
N LEU A 88 2.14 5.83 -14.00
CA LEU A 88 1.67 5.84 -12.61
C LEU A 88 1.20 7.24 -12.21
N ARG A 89 2.01 8.27 -12.47
CA ARG A 89 1.71 9.67 -12.11
C ARG A 89 0.51 10.26 -12.85
N ALA A 90 0.23 9.79 -14.06
CA ALA A 90 -0.95 10.23 -14.82
C ALA A 90 -2.26 9.62 -14.31
N ARG A 91 -2.20 8.48 -13.60
CA ARG A 91 -3.40 7.73 -13.15
C ARG A 91 -3.81 8.03 -11.72
N HIS A 92 -2.90 8.52 -10.88
CA HIS A 92 -3.10 8.65 -9.44
C HIS A 92 -2.78 10.06 -8.95
N ASP A 93 -3.54 10.52 -7.95
CA ASP A 93 -3.31 11.81 -7.30
C ASP A 93 -1.93 11.81 -6.60
N PRO A 94 -1.11 12.87 -6.76
CA PRO A 94 0.16 13.02 -6.04
C PRO A 94 0.05 12.86 -4.52
N ALA A 95 -1.04 13.31 -3.91
CA ALA A 95 -1.30 13.18 -2.48
C ALA A 95 -1.49 11.70 -2.09
N VAL A 96 -2.21 10.92 -2.90
CA VAL A 96 -2.36 9.47 -2.69
C VAL A 96 -1.00 8.76 -2.81
N LEU A 97 -0.23 9.07 -3.84
CA LEU A 97 1.11 8.50 -4.02
C LEU A 97 2.06 8.86 -2.87
N ALA A 98 1.93 10.05 -2.28
CA ALA A 98 2.74 10.49 -1.15
C ALA A 98 2.44 9.71 0.14
N THR A 99 1.27 9.06 0.25
CA THR A 99 0.92 8.22 1.41
C THR A 99 1.54 6.83 1.38
N LEU A 100 2.07 6.41 0.22
CA LEU A 100 2.67 5.09 0.06
C LEU A 100 4.04 5.02 0.76
N PRO A 101 4.38 3.92 1.46
CA PRO A 101 5.68 3.75 2.12
C PRO A 101 6.85 3.90 1.15
N ARG A 102 7.90 4.61 1.59
CA ARG A 102 9.08 4.97 0.78
C ARG A 102 10.36 4.50 1.45
N LEU A 103 11.20 3.81 0.70
CA LEU A 103 12.55 3.46 1.12
C LEU A 103 13.39 4.73 1.32
N ALA A 104 13.27 5.72 0.43
CA ALA A 104 14.00 6.99 0.52
C ALA A 104 13.73 7.79 1.82
N GLY A 105 12.69 7.45 2.59
CA GLY A 105 12.39 8.09 3.88
C GLY A 105 13.08 7.44 5.08
N ARG A 106 13.73 6.29 4.92
CA ARG A 106 14.35 5.54 6.02
C ARG A 106 15.72 6.12 6.38
N ARG A 107 15.91 6.44 7.67
CA ARG A 107 17.17 6.99 8.19
C ARG A 107 18.32 5.98 8.04
N GLY A 108 19.51 6.48 7.76
CA GLY A 108 20.76 5.70 7.74
C GLY A 108 21.03 4.93 6.45
N ILE A 109 20.10 4.91 5.48
CA ILE A 109 20.32 4.23 4.20
C ILE A 109 21.46 4.87 3.40
N GLU A 110 21.65 6.19 3.49
CA GLU A 110 22.68 6.92 2.73
C GLU A 110 24.10 6.44 3.06
N ASP A 111 24.33 5.95 4.29
CA ASP A 111 25.62 5.41 4.73
C ASP A 111 25.82 3.95 4.29
N GLU A 112 24.76 3.28 3.85
CA GLU A 112 24.73 1.84 3.55
C GLU A 112 24.46 1.54 2.06
N LEU A 113 24.53 2.54 1.16
CA LEU A 113 24.11 2.39 -0.24
C LEU A 113 24.73 1.19 -0.99
N ASP A 114 25.99 0.88 -0.70
CA ASP A 114 26.73 -0.23 -1.31
C ASP A 114 26.60 -1.55 -0.53
N ALA A 115 26.06 -1.51 0.69
CA ALA A 115 25.82 -2.70 1.49
C ALA A 115 24.67 -3.52 0.88
N GLU A 116 24.75 -4.84 1.07
CA GLU A 116 23.68 -5.75 0.69
C GLU A 116 22.43 -5.46 1.52
N ALA A 117 21.30 -5.25 0.84
CA ALA A 117 20.07 -4.90 1.50
C ALA A 117 19.53 -6.08 2.31
N ASN A 118 19.16 -5.82 3.57
CA ASN A 118 18.41 -6.79 4.35
C ASN A 118 16.96 -6.84 3.83
N LEU A 119 16.62 -7.93 3.16
CA LEU A 119 15.29 -8.17 2.58
C LEU A 119 14.31 -8.86 3.55
N ARG A 120 14.74 -9.21 4.77
CA ARG A 120 13.86 -9.79 5.78
C ARG A 120 12.82 -8.78 6.24
N ALA A 121 11.57 -9.19 6.18
CA ALA A 121 10.39 -8.36 6.35
C ALA A 121 9.74 -8.67 7.70
N ASP A 122 10.13 -7.96 8.76
CA ASP A 122 9.48 -8.03 10.08
C ASP A 122 8.67 -6.75 10.40
N ASP A 123 8.38 -5.91 9.41
CA ASP A 123 7.72 -4.61 9.59
C ASP A 123 6.45 -4.51 8.72
N ASP A 124 5.34 -4.11 9.33
CA ASP A 124 4.02 -3.98 8.69
C ASP A 124 3.98 -2.83 7.65
N ASP A 125 4.88 -1.85 7.76
CA ASP A 125 4.99 -0.69 6.85
C ASP A 125 6.17 -0.79 5.87
N LEU A 126 6.55 -2.01 5.51
CA LEU A 126 7.70 -2.24 4.62
C LEU A 126 7.53 -1.55 3.26
N PRO A 127 8.51 -0.75 2.79
CA PRO A 127 8.52 -0.22 1.44
C PRO A 127 8.31 -1.32 0.40
N LEU A 128 7.35 -1.11 -0.52
CA LEU A 128 6.97 -2.13 -1.53
C LEU A 128 8.16 -2.64 -2.35
N VAL A 129 9.18 -1.81 -2.56
CA VAL A 129 10.40 -2.21 -3.29
C VAL A 129 11.17 -3.33 -2.59
N ILE A 130 11.19 -3.36 -1.25
CA ILE A 130 11.81 -4.43 -0.47
C ILE A 130 10.98 -5.70 -0.60
N GLY A 131 9.66 -5.62 -0.43
CA GLY A 131 8.77 -6.78 -0.57
C GLY A 131 8.82 -7.40 -1.96
N VAL A 132 8.85 -6.58 -3.02
CA VAL A 132 9.03 -7.05 -4.40
C VAL A 132 10.38 -7.72 -4.60
N ALA A 133 11.46 -7.15 -4.05
CA ALA A 133 12.79 -7.75 -4.16
C ALA A 133 12.88 -9.07 -3.42
N ALA A 134 12.36 -9.14 -2.19
CA ALA A 134 12.29 -10.37 -1.40
C ALA A 134 11.53 -11.48 -2.14
N ALA A 135 10.36 -11.15 -2.72
CA ALA A 135 9.55 -12.09 -3.47
C ALA A 135 10.25 -12.62 -4.73
N LEU A 136 10.95 -11.75 -5.47
CA LEU A 136 11.65 -12.15 -6.68
C LEU A 136 12.91 -12.97 -6.42
N LEU A 137 13.56 -12.76 -5.27
CA LEU A 137 14.80 -13.42 -4.91
C LEU A 137 14.58 -14.65 -4.02
N GLY A 138 13.32 -14.97 -3.69
CA GLY A 138 12.99 -16.10 -2.81
C GLY A 138 13.46 -15.89 -1.37
N ALA A 139 13.60 -14.65 -0.93
CA ALA A 139 14.04 -14.30 0.43
C ALA A 139 12.91 -14.40 1.47
N HIS A 140 11.69 -14.77 1.05
CA HIS A 140 10.69 -15.29 1.97
C HIS A 140 11.13 -16.70 2.36
N ASP A 141 11.61 -16.88 3.58
CA ASP A 141 11.76 -18.19 4.18
C ASP A 141 10.43 -18.93 4.00
N SER A 142 10.44 -20.00 3.21
CA SER A 142 9.38 -21.00 3.24
C SER A 142 9.48 -21.72 4.58
N GLU A 143 8.90 -21.14 5.64
CA GLU A 143 8.52 -21.94 6.80
C GLU A 143 7.29 -22.77 6.42
N LEU A 144 7.54 -24.02 6.00
CA LEU A 144 6.62 -25.16 6.11
C LEU A 144 7.37 -26.36 6.68
#